data_AF-A0A9D2C739-F1
#
_entry.id   AF-A0A9D2C739-F1
#
_cell.length_a   1.000
_cell.length_b   1.000
_cell.length_c   1.000
_cell.angle_alpha   90.00
_cell.angle_beta   90.00
_cell.angle_gamma   90.00
#
_symmetry.space_group_name_H-M   'P 1'
#
loop_
_entity.id
_entity.type
_entity.pdbx_description
1 polymer ?
#
loop_
_entity_poly.entity_id
_entity_poly.type
_entity_poly.pdbx_seq_one_letter_code
_entity_poly.pdbx_strand_id
1 'polypeptide(L)'
;MFNKNLKYYRLKKKMSKRELASLIGVTPMAVTHYESGERKPDMKTIKAMAQALGVKTSDFLSNRNENLVFVHGEFRKGSKLAAGQQEYIREDVEEYMGRFFSVVDILGGEVMPDAPEVHKIMLTESPEENAKKMRDYLGISASGPVGNLIQLLENRGILVYACDMENDAFSGMNGR
;
A
#
# COMPACT_ATOMS: atom_id res chain seq x y z
N MET A 1 -2.09 15.32 4.38
CA MET A 1 -1.74 15.28 2.94
C MET A 1 -0.24 15.28 2.65
N PHE A 2 0.47 16.39 2.91
CA PHE A 2 1.93 16.51 2.65
C PHE A 2 2.78 15.52 3.45
N ASN A 3 2.45 15.35 4.72
CA ASN A 3 3.21 14.54 5.67
C ASN A 3 3.33 13.06 5.25
N LYS A 4 2.25 12.48 4.71
CA LYS A 4 2.27 11.13 4.12
C LYS A 4 3.14 11.06 2.86
N ASN A 5 3.05 12.07 1.98
CA ASN A 5 3.92 12.12 0.78
C ASN A 5 5.40 12.25 1.16
N LEU A 6 5.73 13.10 2.13
CA LEU A 6 7.08 13.25 2.68
C LEU A 6 7.62 11.90 3.14
N LYS A 7 6.86 11.20 3.97
CA LYS A 7 7.23 9.89 4.49
C LYS A 7 7.39 8.86 3.36
N TYR A 8 6.42 8.76 2.45
CA TYR A 8 6.46 7.86 1.30
C TYR A 8 7.72 8.04 0.46
N TYR A 9 7.98 9.28 0.00
CA TYR A 9 9.14 9.53 -0.87
C TYR A 9 10.48 9.38 -0.14
N ARG A 10 10.55 9.72 1.16
CA ARG A 10 11.73 9.45 1.98
C ARG A 10 12.03 7.95 2.05
N LEU A 11 11.02 7.14 2.34
CA LEU A 11 11.14 5.68 2.44
C LEU A 11 11.46 5.05 1.08
N LYS A 12 10.85 5.54 0.00
CA LYS A 12 11.14 5.14 -1.39
C LYS A 12 12.61 5.37 -1.77
N LYS A 13 13.21 6.48 -1.30
CA LYS A 13 14.63 6.77 -1.45
C LYS A 13 15.53 6.08 -0.43
N LYS A 14 14.98 5.22 0.44
CA LYS A 14 15.69 4.52 1.53
C LYS A 14 16.44 5.48 2.47
N MET A 15 15.98 6.73 2.59
CA MET A 15 16.61 7.74 3.42
C MET A 15 16.10 7.69 4.85
N SER A 16 16.99 7.85 5.83
CA SER A 16 16.63 8.13 7.21
C SER A 16 16.19 9.58 7.39
N LYS A 17 15.47 9.85 8.49
CA LYS A 17 15.11 11.24 8.87
C LYS A 17 16.34 12.12 9.07
N ARG A 18 17.47 11.54 9.54
CA ARG A 18 18.73 12.27 9.74
C ARG A 18 19.40 12.65 8.43
N GLU A 19 19.41 11.74 7.46
CA GLU A 19 19.96 12.01 6.13
C GLU A 19 19.16 13.10 5.41
N LEU A 20 17.83 12.98 5.40
CA LEU A 20 16.98 14.02 4.81
C LEU A 20 17.16 15.38 5.50
N ALA A 21 17.18 15.39 6.83
CA ALA A 21 17.42 16.61 7.62
C ALA A 21 18.73 17.29 7.25
N SER A 22 19.81 16.50 7.08
CA SER A 22 21.13 17.01 6.69
C SER A 22 21.11 17.61 5.29
N LEU A 23 20.40 16.99 4.34
CA LEU A 23 20.30 17.48 2.96
C LEU A 23 19.55 18.81 2.83
N ILE A 24 18.52 19.02 3.65
CA ILE A 24 17.67 20.23 3.58
C ILE A 24 18.04 21.29 4.64
N GLY A 25 19.06 21.04 5.46
CA GLY A 25 19.56 21.97 6.46
C GLY A 25 18.62 22.20 7.65
N VAL A 26 17.94 21.16 8.12
CA VAL A 26 17.06 21.22 9.31
C VAL A 26 17.46 20.16 10.35
N THR A 27 16.80 20.16 11.51
CA THR A 27 17.04 19.13 12.52
C THR A 27 16.27 17.83 12.20
N PRO A 28 16.78 16.65 12.61
CA PRO A 28 16.03 15.39 12.47
C PRO A 28 14.66 15.42 13.17
N MET A 29 14.56 16.18 14.27
CA MET A 29 13.30 16.41 14.98
C MET A 29 12.30 17.17 14.11
N ALA A 30 12.75 18.18 13.35
CA ALA A 30 11.88 18.91 12.43
C ALA A 30 11.28 17.97 11.38
N VAL A 31 12.07 17.05 10.81
CA VAL A 31 11.56 16.03 9.87
C VAL A 31 10.51 15.14 10.53
N THR A 32 10.71 14.73 11.79
CA THR A 32 9.68 13.98 12.53
C THR A 32 8.38 14.78 12.66
N HIS A 33 8.44 16.04 13.07
CA HIS A 33 7.24 16.88 13.19
C HIS A 33 6.56 17.15 11.85
N TYR A 34 7.31 17.19 10.74
CA TYR A 34 6.75 17.31 9.41
C TYR A 34 6.03 16.03 8.97
N GLU A 35 6.57 14.84 9.29
CA GLU A 35 5.95 13.55 8.98
C GLU A 35 4.74 13.22 9.86
N SER A 36 4.73 13.66 11.13
CA SER A 36 3.55 13.52 11.99
C SER A 36 2.46 14.55 11.70
N GLY A 37 2.80 15.63 11.00
CA GLY A 37 1.88 16.73 10.70
C GLY A 37 1.75 17.77 11.83
N GLU A 38 2.50 17.60 12.93
CA GLU A 38 2.55 18.56 14.05
C GLU A 38 3.08 19.94 13.62
N ARG A 39 3.98 19.97 12.64
CA ARG A 39 4.52 21.21 12.07
C ARG A 39 4.32 21.23 10.57
N LYS A 40 3.91 22.37 10.04
CA LYS A 40 3.89 22.62 8.59
C LYS A 40 5.20 23.28 8.15
N PRO A 41 5.93 22.71 7.17
CA PRO A 41 7.09 23.37 6.58
C PRO A 41 6.66 24.55 5.70
N ASP A 42 7.55 25.52 5.51
CA ASP A 42 7.33 26.60 4.55
C ASP A 42 7.59 26.14 3.11
N MET A 43 7.17 26.94 2.12
CA MET A 43 7.35 26.57 0.72
C MET A 43 8.82 26.43 0.31
N LYS A 44 9.75 27.12 0.96
CA LYS A 44 11.18 26.99 0.70
C LYS A 44 11.67 25.60 1.11
N THR A 45 11.29 25.15 2.30
CA THR A 45 11.60 23.84 2.86
C THR A 45 10.94 22.72 2.03
N ILE A 46 9.69 22.90 1.60
CA ILE A 46 8.98 21.96 0.73
C ILE A 46 9.74 21.76 -0.60
N LYS A 47 10.20 22.86 -1.23
CA LYS A 47 11.00 22.78 -2.47
C LYS A 47 12.33 22.06 -2.24
N ALA A 48 13.02 22.36 -1.13
CA ALA A 48 14.28 21.69 -0.78
C ALA A 48 14.09 20.18 -0.56
N MET A 49 13.01 19.78 0.13
CA MET A 49 12.65 18.37 0.30
C MET A 49 12.33 17.70 -1.03
N ALA A 50 11.51 18.32 -1.87
CA ALA A 50 11.15 17.76 -3.18
C ALA A 50 12.40 17.54 -4.04
N GLN A 51 13.33 18.51 -4.04
CA GLN A 51 14.61 18.39 -4.72
C GLN A 51 15.49 17.26 -4.15
N ALA A 52 15.65 17.19 -2.83
CA ALA A 52 16.44 16.15 -2.16
C ALA A 52 15.88 14.74 -2.41
N LEU A 53 14.55 14.62 -2.49
CA LEU A 53 13.84 13.37 -2.76
C LEU A 53 13.74 13.06 -4.27
N GLY A 54 14.13 13.99 -5.14
CA GLY A 54 14.09 13.83 -6.59
C GLY A 54 12.68 13.74 -7.17
N VAL A 55 11.73 14.50 -6.61
CA VAL A 55 10.32 14.51 -7.01
C VAL A 55 9.89 15.91 -7.43
N LYS A 56 8.90 16.00 -8.33
CA LYS A 56 8.33 17.31 -8.67
C LYS A 56 7.55 17.85 -7.48
N THR A 57 7.63 19.16 -7.25
CA THR A 57 6.87 19.80 -6.16
C THR A 57 5.36 19.63 -6.33
N SER A 58 4.86 19.55 -7.57
CA SER A 58 3.45 19.23 -7.86
C SER A 58 3.05 17.86 -7.28
N ASP A 59 3.85 16.84 -7.59
CA ASP A 59 3.58 15.46 -7.19
C ASP A 59 3.74 15.30 -5.68
N PHE A 60 4.64 16.09 -5.09
CA PHE A 60 4.87 16.13 -3.66
C PHE A 60 3.70 16.76 -2.87
N LEU A 61 3.03 17.73 -3.49
CA LEU A 61 1.87 18.43 -2.92
C LEU A 61 0.53 17.79 -3.27
N SER A 62 0.53 16.65 -3.98
CA SER A 62 -0.69 15.90 -4.30
C SER A 62 -1.51 15.59 -3.06
N ASN A 63 -2.83 15.76 -3.16
CA ASN A 63 -3.74 15.42 -2.07
C ASN A 63 -3.95 13.90 -2.03
N ARG A 64 -3.78 13.32 -0.83
CA ARG A 64 -4.28 11.96 -0.54
C ARG A 64 -5.69 12.09 0.03
N ASN A 65 -6.60 11.21 -0.36
CA ASN A 65 -7.96 11.19 0.15
C ASN A 65 -7.94 10.83 1.65
N GLU A 66 -8.38 11.76 2.50
CA GLU A 66 -8.33 11.62 3.97
C GLU A 66 -9.47 10.76 4.52
N ASN A 67 -10.51 10.52 3.70
CA ASN A 67 -11.62 9.66 4.08
C ASN A 67 -11.28 8.17 3.93
N LEU A 68 -10.17 7.84 3.27
CA LEU A 68 -9.69 6.47 3.14
C LEU A 68 -8.89 6.07 4.38
N VAL A 69 -9.35 5.01 5.03
CA VAL A 69 -8.69 4.39 6.18
C VAL A 69 -8.16 3.04 5.74
N PHE A 70 -6.84 2.87 5.78
CA PHE A 70 -6.18 1.62 5.46
C PHE A 70 -5.88 0.82 6.72
N VAL A 71 -6.29 -0.44 6.74
CA VAL A 71 -6.00 -1.41 7.78
C VAL A 71 -4.96 -2.38 7.26
N HIS A 72 -3.71 -2.14 7.68
CA HIS A 72 -2.59 -3.02 7.38
C HIS A 72 -2.72 -4.34 8.12
N GLY A 73 -2.76 -5.45 7.38
CA GLY A 73 -2.71 -6.78 7.94
C GLY A 73 -1.28 -7.31 8.08
N GLU A 74 -1.13 -8.61 7.87
CA GLU A 74 0.11 -9.33 8.09
C GLU A 74 0.95 -9.44 6.82
N PHE A 75 2.26 -9.39 7.00
CA PHE A 75 3.20 -9.87 6.00
C PHE A 75 3.26 -11.39 6.04
N ARG A 76 3.55 -12.02 4.89
CA ARG A 76 3.68 -13.48 4.82
C ARG A 76 4.67 -14.01 5.87
N LYS A 77 4.28 -15.12 6.53
CA LYS A 77 5.08 -15.79 7.56
C LYS A 77 6.49 -16.08 7.06
N GLY A 78 7.50 -15.70 7.85
CA GLY A 78 8.92 -15.87 7.51
C GLY A 78 9.55 -14.68 6.78
N SER A 79 8.81 -13.58 6.58
CA SER A 79 9.37 -12.32 6.09
C SER A 79 10.52 -11.83 6.97
N LYS A 80 11.68 -11.56 6.37
CA LYS A 80 12.88 -11.01 7.03
C LYS A 80 13.03 -9.50 6.80
N LEU A 81 11.96 -8.83 6.40
CA LEU A 81 11.98 -7.41 6.08
C LEU A 81 12.26 -6.57 7.32
N ALA A 82 13.19 -5.62 7.19
CA ALA A 82 13.46 -4.64 8.23
C ALA A 82 12.24 -3.72 8.44
N ALA A 83 12.11 -3.14 9.64
CA ALA A 83 10.97 -2.30 10.00
C ALA A 83 10.74 -1.14 9.00
N GLY A 84 11.81 -0.49 8.53
CA GLY A 84 11.71 0.58 7.53
C GLY A 84 11.21 0.11 6.16
N GLN A 85 11.49 -1.14 5.78
CA GLN A 85 10.98 -1.73 4.53
C GLN A 85 9.50 -2.09 4.66
N GLN A 86 9.10 -2.65 5.80
CA GLN A 86 7.68 -2.90 6.08
C GLN A 86 6.89 -1.58 6.09
N GLU A 87 7.45 -0.53 6.66
CA GLU A 87 6.87 0.81 6.64
C GLU A 87 6.77 1.35 5.21
N TYR A 88 7.81 1.18 4.38
CA TYR A 88 7.76 1.57 2.97
C TYR A 88 6.63 0.84 2.21
N ILE A 89 6.55 -0.48 2.34
CA ILE A 89 5.53 -1.29 1.64
C ILE A 89 4.12 -0.84 2.02
N ARG A 90 3.88 -0.56 3.31
CA ARG A 90 2.60 0.00 3.78
C ARG A 90 2.28 1.34 3.10
N GLU A 91 3.22 2.27 3.11
CA GLU A 91 3.01 3.59 2.47
C GLU A 91 2.84 3.51 0.95
N ASP A 92 3.48 2.53 0.30
CA ASP A 92 3.36 2.27 -1.14
C ASP A 92 1.99 1.68 -1.50
N VAL A 93 1.48 0.75 -0.68
CA VAL A 93 0.10 0.24 -0.80
C VAL A 93 -0.92 1.37 -0.61
N GLU A 94 -0.78 2.21 0.43
CA GLU A 94 -1.69 3.33 0.65
C GLU A 94 -1.66 4.36 -0.48
N GLU A 95 -0.49 4.63 -1.07
CA GLU A 95 -0.36 5.56 -2.19
C GLU A 95 -1.10 5.05 -3.42
N TYR A 96 -0.84 3.79 -3.79
CA TYR A 96 -1.45 3.15 -4.95
C TYR A 96 -2.96 3.03 -4.79
N MET A 97 -3.41 2.43 -3.68
CA MET A 97 -4.84 2.23 -3.42
C MET A 97 -5.55 3.55 -3.19
N GLY A 98 -4.89 4.55 -2.59
CA GLY A 98 -5.43 5.89 -2.43
C GLY A 98 -5.75 6.55 -3.76
N ARG A 99 -4.85 6.44 -4.74
CA ARG A 99 -5.12 6.88 -6.12
C ARG A 99 -6.26 6.10 -6.76
N PHE A 100 -6.27 4.78 -6.62
CA PHE A 100 -7.31 3.92 -7.17
C PHE A 100 -8.70 4.33 -6.66
N PHE A 101 -8.88 4.41 -5.34
CA PHE A 101 -10.17 4.80 -4.76
C PHE A 101 -10.55 6.25 -5.05
N SER A 102 -9.57 7.16 -5.16
CA SER A 102 -9.87 8.53 -5.60
C SER A 102 -10.46 8.56 -7.01
N VAL A 103 -10.00 7.69 -7.92
CA VAL A 103 -10.58 7.55 -9.25
C VAL A 103 -11.98 6.92 -9.19
N VAL A 104 -12.16 5.87 -8.38
CA VAL A 104 -13.49 5.25 -8.18
C VAL A 104 -14.51 6.27 -7.65
N ASP A 105 -14.13 7.07 -6.67
CA ASP A 105 -14.97 8.14 -6.10
C ASP A 105 -15.37 9.17 -7.17
N ILE A 106 -14.41 9.61 -8.00
CA ILE A 106 -14.67 10.54 -9.10
C ILE A 106 -15.64 9.95 -10.14
N LEU A 107 -15.58 8.64 -10.36
CA LEU A 107 -16.42 7.92 -11.32
C LEU A 107 -17.81 7.52 -10.77
N GLY A 108 -18.09 7.77 -9.49
CA GLY A 108 -19.42 7.55 -8.90
C GLY A 108 -19.49 6.59 -7.72
N GLY A 109 -18.36 6.14 -7.15
CA GLY A 109 -18.26 5.56 -5.80
C GLY A 109 -18.83 4.15 -5.57
N GLU A 110 -19.80 3.69 -6.34
CA GLU A 110 -20.54 2.43 -6.10
C GLU A 110 -20.28 1.36 -7.17
N VAL A 111 -19.01 0.98 -7.37
CA VAL A 111 -18.66 0.02 -8.44
C VAL A 111 -18.05 -1.28 -7.90
N MET A 112 -17.68 -1.32 -6.62
CA MET A 112 -16.90 -2.42 -6.07
C MET A 112 -17.80 -3.48 -5.43
N PRO A 113 -17.71 -4.75 -5.85
CA PRO A 113 -18.44 -5.83 -5.18
C PRO A 113 -17.86 -6.11 -3.79
N ASP A 114 -18.67 -6.67 -2.90
CA ASP A 114 -18.22 -7.08 -1.57
C ASP A 114 -17.23 -8.24 -1.64
N ALA A 115 -16.14 -8.12 -0.88
CA ALA A 115 -15.18 -9.20 -0.71
C ALA A 115 -15.83 -10.44 -0.07
N PRO A 116 -15.46 -11.68 -0.48
CA PRO A 116 -16.00 -12.88 0.13
C PRO A 116 -15.62 -12.96 1.60
N GLU A 117 -16.50 -13.56 2.42
CA GLU A 117 -16.22 -13.80 3.84
C GLU A 117 -14.99 -14.70 4.01
N VAL A 118 -14.13 -14.31 4.94
CA VAL A 118 -12.96 -15.12 5.36
C VAL A 118 -13.44 -16.25 6.29
N HIS A 119 -12.76 -17.39 6.27
CA HIS A 119 -13.09 -18.59 7.06
C HIS A 119 -14.46 -19.22 6.77
N LYS A 120 -15.04 -18.95 5.59
CA LYS A 120 -16.32 -19.53 5.18
C LYS A 120 -16.26 -21.03 4.87
N ILE A 121 -15.09 -21.51 4.44
CA ILE A 121 -14.89 -22.90 4.03
C ILE A 121 -14.34 -23.69 5.22
N MET A 122 -14.99 -24.80 5.54
CA MET A 122 -14.48 -25.78 6.49
C MET A 122 -13.42 -26.66 5.82
N LEU A 123 -12.19 -26.55 6.30
CA LEU A 123 -11.05 -27.34 5.79
C LEU A 123 -11.11 -28.78 6.31
N THR A 124 -10.78 -29.72 5.44
CA THR A 124 -10.53 -31.13 5.77
C THR A 124 -9.03 -31.44 5.69
N GLU A 125 -8.65 -32.67 6.00
CA GLU A 125 -7.28 -33.15 5.86
C GLU A 125 -6.86 -33.36 4.38
N SER A 126 -7.80 -33.35 3.43
CA SER A 126 -7.51 -33.51 1.99
C SER A 126 -7.31 -32.14 1.32
N PRO A 127 -6.10 -31.83 0.81
CA PRO A 127 -5.86 -30.63 0.02
C PRO A 127 -6.73 -30.56 -1.24
N GLU A 128 -7.02 -31.70 -1.87
CA GLU A 128 -7.83 -31.79 -3.09
C GLU A 128 -9.29 -31.42 -2.82
N GLU A 129 -9.85 -31.89 -1.69
CA GLU A 129 -11.20 -31.54 -1.28
C GLU A 129 -11.30 -30.06 -0.92
N ASN A 130 -10.29 -29.53 -0.21
CA ASN A 130 -10.20 -28.11 0.13
C ASN A 130 -10.10 -27.23 -1.13
N ALA A 131 -9.33 -27.65 -2.14
CA ALA A 131 -9.23 -26.95 -3.41
C ALA A 131 -10.56 -26.93 -4.18
N LYS A 132 -11.30 -28.05 -4.18
CA LYS A 132 -12.65 -28.12 -4.78
C LYS A 132 -13.63 -27.18 -4.08
N LYS A 133 -13.69 -27.21 -2.74
CA LYS A 133 -14.53 -26.29 -1.96
C LYS A 133 -14.20 -24.82 -2.22
N MET A 134 -12.90 -24.50 -2.35
CA MET A 134 -12.47 -23.14 -2.70
C MET A 134 -12.90 -22.73 -4.10
N ARG A 135 -12.78 -23.63 -5.08
CA ARG A 135 -13.28 -23.37 -6.44
C ARG A 135 -14.77 -23.11 -6.43
N ASP A 136 -15.55 -23.95 -5.76
CA ASP A 136 -17.01 -23.79 -5.67
C ASP A 136 -17.38 -22.47 -4.99
N TYR A 137 -16.74 -22.14 -3.87
CA TYR A 137 -16.96 -20.89 -3.14
C TYR A 137 -16.60 -19.65 -3.97
N LEU A 138 -15.49 -19.72 -4.71
CA LEU A 138 -15.06 -18.66 -5.61
C LEU A 138 -15.72 -18.76 -6.99
N GLY A 139 -16.69 -19.64 -7.24
CA GLY A 139 -17.35 -19.78 -8.55
C GLY A 139 -16.39 -20.07 -9.72
N ILE A 140 -15.32 -20.84 -9.47
CA ILE A 140 -14.36 -21.31 -10.47
C ILE A 140 -14.81 -22.70 -10.94
N SER A 141 -14.58 -23.01 -12.22
CA SER A 141 -14.87 -24.35 -12.77
C SER A 141 -14.20 -25.47 -11.96
N ALA A 142 -14.95 -26.54 -11.66
CA ALA A 142 -14.48 -27.68 -10.87
C ALA A 142 -13.27 -28.39 -11.49
N SER A 143 -13.22 -28.49 -12.83
CA SER A 143 -12.19 -29.22 -13.58
C SER A 143 -11.45 -28.37 -14.61
N GLY A 144 -11.85 -27.11 -14.81
CA GLY A 144 -11.21 -26.19 -15.75
C GLY A 144 -9.97 -25.47 -15.18
N PRO A 145 -9.19 -24.80 -16.04
CA PRO A 145 -8.15 -23.88 -15.60
C PRO A 145 -8.76 -22.68 -14.85
N VAL A 146 -8.00 -22.08 -13.93
CA VAL A 146 -8.42 -20.91 -13.15
C VAL A 146 -8.48 -19.63 -14.00
N GLY A 147 -7.74 -19.56 -15.11
CA GLY A 147 -7.67 -18.38 -15.98
C GLY A 147 -6.92 -17.22 -15.33
N ASN A 148 -7.39 -15.99 -15.52
CA ASN A 148 -6.79 -14.79 -14.92
C ASN A 148 -7.23 -14.66 -13.45
N LEU A 149 -6.39 -15.14 -12.55
CA LEU A 149 -6.67 -15.11 -11.11
C LEU A 149 -6.80 -13.69 -10.56
N ILE A 150 -6.03 -12.72 -11.06
CA ILE A 150 -6.11 -11.33 -10.58
C ILE A 150 -7.50 -10.76 -10.85
N GLN A 151 -7.93 -10.83 -12.11
CA GLN A 151 -9.25 -10.34 -12.51
C GLN A 151 -10.38 -11.10 -11.79
N LEU A 152 -10.22 -12.41 -11.58
CA LEU A 152 -11.19 -13.21 -10.83
C LEU A 152 -11.39 -12.69 -9.39
N LEU A 153 -10.29 -12.33 -8.72
CA LEU A 153 -10.29 -11.81 -7.35
C LEU A 153 -10.85 -10.38 -7.30
N GLU A 154 -10.42 -9.51 -8.22
CA GLU A 154 -10.89 -8.11 -8.28
C GLU A 154 -12.39 -8.02 -8.56
N ASN A 155 -12.92 -8.84 -9.47
CA ASN A 155 -14.35 -8.96 -9.74
C ASN A 155 -15.16 -9.49 -8.54
N ARG A 156 -14.49 -9.95 -7.48
CA ARG A 156 -15.08 -10.36 -6.21
C ARG A 156 -14.69 -9.42 -5.08
N GLY A 157 -14.21 -8.22 -5.35
CA GLY A 157 -13.93 -7.22 -4.32
C GLY A 157 -12.60 -7.41 -3.61
N ILE A 158 -11.75 -8.31 -4.09
CA ILE A 158 -10.38 -8.49 -3.59
C ILE A 158 -9.43 -7.75 -4.54
N LEU A 159 -9.02 -6.54 -4.15
CA LEU A 159 -8.04 -5.76 -4.91
C LEU A 159 -6.64 -6.38 -4.82
N VAL A 160 -5.94 -6.43 -5.95
CA VAL A 160 -4.58 -6.96 -6.01
C VAL A 160 -3.63 -5.87 -6.51
N TYR A 161 -2.64 -5.53 -5.69
CA TYR A 161 -1.54 -4.66 -6.11
C TYR A 161 -0.25 -5.47 -6.23
N ALA A 162 0.21 -5.66 -7.47
CA ALA A 162 1.52 -6.23 -7.76
C ALA A 162 2.57 -5.11 -7.72
N CYS A 163 3.31 -5.03 -6.61
CA CYS A 163 4.41 -4.10 -6.47
C CYS A 163 5.75 -4.75 -6.80
N ASP A 164 6.63 -3.98 -7.46
CA ASP A 164 8.01 -4.38 -7.69
C ASP A 164 8.88 -3.87 -6.54
N MET A 165 9.39 -4.79 -5.73
CA MET A 165 10.16 -4.47 -4.53
C MET A 165 11.58 -5.00 -4.72
N GLU A 166 12.57 -4.11 -4.56
CA GLU A 166 14.00 -4.44 -4.60
C GLU A 166 14.46 -5.22 -3.35
N ASN A 167 13.72 -6.26 -2.95
CA ASN A 167 14.05 -7.14 -1.85
C ASN A 167 13.32 -8.49 -1.96
N ASP A 168 14.07 -9.55 -2.21
CA ASP A 168 13.55 -10.91 -2.35
C ASP A 168 12.93 -11.49 -1.06
N ALA A 169 13.15 -10.85 0.09
CA ALA A 169 12.49 -11.24 1.34
C ALA A 169 11.02 -10.80 1.40
N PHE A 170 10.57 -9.92 0.50
CA PHE A 170 9.16 -9.59 0.37
C PHE A 170 8.45 -10.65 -0.48
N SER A 171 7.38 -11.24 0.08
CA SER A 171 6.54 -12.23 -0.62
C SER A 171 5.07 -11.82 -0.72
N GLY A 172 4.63 -10.86 0.09
CA GLY A 172 3.25 -10.40 0.09
C GLY A 172 2.78 -9.90 1.45
N MET A 173 1.72 -9.11 1.42
CA MET A 173 1.02 -8.54 2.57
C MET A 173 -0.48 -8.53 2.28
N ASN A 174 -1.32 -8.64 3.31
CA ASN A 174 -2.76 -8.41 3.21
C ASN A 174 -3.19 -7.15 3.98
N GLY A 175 -4.42 -6.68 3.73
CA GLY A 175 -5.00 -5.52 4.37
C GLY A 175 -6.45 -5.30 3.93
N ARG A 176 -7.10 -4.30 4.52
CA ARG A 176 -8.45 -3.86 4.19
C ARG A 176 -8.50 -2.34 4.05
#